data_AF-A0A938CF10-F1
#
_entry.id   AF-A0A938CF10-F1
#
_cell.length_a   1.000
_cell.length_b   1.000
_cell.length_c   1.000
_cell.angle_alpha   90.00
_cell.angle_beta   90.00
_cell.angle_gamma   90.00
#
_symmetry.space_group_name_H-M   'P 1'
#
loop_
_entity.id
_entity.type
_entity.pdbx_description
1 polymer ?
#
loop_
_entity_poly.entity_id
_entity_poly.type
_entity_poly.pdbx_seq_one_letter_code
_entity_poly.pdbx_strand_id
1 'polypeptide(L)'
;MSEAADWRAALRRIDPAAEAAVCGLLAATVGREDGLPRRQRELLAMVCAAMARDAEGTRRHAAEAMYCGAGDAEILQALALTAPAGGLATLAAALRALHGLLTLAAEPAAR
;
A
#
# COMPACT_ATOMS: atom_id res chain seq x y z
N MET A 1 -11.86 9.34 8.22
CA MET A 1 -11.05 8.86 9.37
C MET A 1 -11.32 7.37 9.49
N SER A 2 -10.42 6.52 8.97
CA SER A 2 -10.60 5.07 9.06
C SER A 2 -10.17 4.58 10.44
N GLU A 3 -11.04 3.75 11.03
CA GLU A 3 -11.01 3.17 12.36
C GLU A 3 -10.00 2.02 12.48
N ALA A 4 -8.80 2.17 11.91
CA ALA A 4 -7.63 1.51 12.48
C ALA A 4 -7.35 2.25 13.79
N ALA A 5 -8.09 1.88 14.84
CA ALA A 5 -8.01 2.44 16.19
C ALA A 5 -6.56 2.84 16.45
N ASP A 6 -6.33 4.12 16.80
CA ASP A 6 -5.01 4.75 16.89
C ASP A 6 -4.10 3.94 17.84
N TRP A 7 -3.52 2.88 17.29
CA TRP A 7 -2.82 1.87 18.04
C TRP A 7 -1.55 2.47 18.61
N ARG A 8 -1.04 3.54 18.00
CA ARG A 8 0.04 4.37 18.53
C ARG A 8 -0.42 5.10 19.78
N ALA A 9 -1.58 5.75 19.77
CA ALA A 9 -2.13 6.35 21.00
C ALA A 9 -2.45 5.30 22.08
N ALA A 10 -2.95 4.12 21.70
CA ALA A 10 -3.16 3.03 22.64
C ALA A 10 -1.83 2.53 23.24
N LEU A 11 -0.84 2.26 22.39
CA LEU A 11 0.49 1.79 22.78
C LEU A 11 1.21 2.83 23.64
N ARG A 12 1.19 4.11 23.26
CA ARG A 12 1.76 5.20 24.04
C ARG A 12 1.14 5.35 25.43
N ARG A 13 -0.13 5.01 25.61
CA ARG A 13 -0.76 5.01 26.95
C ARG A 13 -0.32 3.82 27.81
N ILE A 14 -0.04 2.67 27.20
CA ILE A 14 0.28 1.42 27.90
C ILE A 14 1.79 1.29 28.13
N ASP A 15 2.58 1.54 27.09
CA ASP A 15 4.03 1.45 27.04
C ASP A 15 4.61 2.50 26.07
N PRO A 16 4.94 3.70 26.58
CA PRO A 16 5.56 4.76 25.79
C PRO A 16 6.92 4.37 25.20
N ALA A 17 7.67 3.49 25.85
CA ALA A 17 8.99 3.07 25.36
C ALA A 17 8.85 2.16 24.14
N ALA A 18 7.89 1.24 24.16
CA ALA A 18 7.56 0.41 22.99
C ALA A 18 7.07 1.26 21.81
N GLU A 19 6.22 2.27 22.06
CA GLU A 19 5.77 3.17 21.01
C GLU A 19 6.93 3.93 20.36
N ALA A 20 7.82 4.52 21.18
CA ALA A 20 9.00 5.21 20.70
C ALA A 20 9.92 4.29 19.88
N ALA A 21 10.10 3.04 20.30
CA ALA A 21 10.91 2.07 19.57
C ALA A 21 10.31 1.71 18.21
N VAL A 22 9.00 1.45 18.13
CA VAL A 22 8.32 1.16 16.86
C VAL A 22 8.35 2.37 15.93
N CYS A 23 8.06 3.56 16.44
CA CYS A 23 8.13 4.79 15.65
C CYS A 23 9.55 5.09 15.16
N GLY A 24 10.56 4.85 16.00
CA GLY A 24 11.97 4.97 15.63
C GLY A 24 12.35 4.02 14.49
N LEU A 25 11.94 2.75 14.57
CA LEU A 25 12.17 1.77 13.50
C LEU A 25 11.51 2.20 12.19
N LEU A 26 10.23 2.63 12.23
CA LEU A 26 9.50 3.07 11.04
C LEU A 26 10.14 4.32 10.41
N ALA A 27 10.57 5.29 11.21
CA ALA A 27 11.25 6.49 10.72
C ALA A 27 12.61 6.16 10.08
N ALA A 28 13.39 5.26 10.70
CA ALA A 28 14.70 4.84 10.22
C ALA A 28 14.64 3.90 9.00
N THR A 29 13.46 3.41 8.62
CA THR A 29 13.28 2.49 7.49
C THR A 29 12.36 3.10 6.44
N VAL A 30 11.06 3.13 6.70
CA VAL A 30 10.02 3.61 5.78
C VAL A 30 10.10 5.13 5.57
N GLY A 31 10.48 5.89 6.60
CA GLY A 31 10.61 7.34 6.54
C GLY A 31 11.86 7.84 5.81
N ARG A 32 12.78 6.95 5.43
CA ARG A 32 13.98 7.33 4.68
C ARG A 32 13.63 7.71 3.25
N GLU A 33 14.17 8.84 2.81
CA GLU A 33 13.97 9.31 1.43
C GLU A 33 15.15 9.02 0.51
N ASP A 34 16.25 8.49 1.03
CA ASP A 34 17.44 8.12 0.29
C ASP A 34 17.39 6.68 -0.22
N GLY A 35 18.05 6.41 -1.36
CA GLY A 35 18.12 5.09 -1.98
C GLY A 35 17.05 4.82 -3.04
N LEU A 36 15.79 4.67 -2.63
CA LEU A 36 14.67 4.38 -3.55
C LEU A 36 13.80 5.62 -3.79
N PRO A 37 13.52 6.04 -5.03
CA PRO A 37 12.54 7.08 -5.34
C PRO A 37 11.17 6.82 -4.68
N ARG A 38 10.50 7.89 -4.25
CA ARG A 38 9.20 7.79 -3.54
C ARG A 38 8.17 6.93 -4.28
N ARG A 39 8.02 7.11 -5.60
CA ARG A 39 7.15 6.27 -6.45
C ARG A 39 7.40 4.77 -6.25
N GLN A 40 8.66 4.36 -6.26
CA GLN A 40 9.03 2.94 -6.10
C GLN A 40 8.77 2.45 -4.67
N ARG A 41 9.04 3.27 -3.65
CA ARG A 41 8.73 2.93 -2.26
C ARG A 41 7.24 2.70 -2.03
N GLU A 42 6.40 3.58 -2.59
CA GLU A 42 4.94 3.45 -2.46
C GLU A 42 4.39 2.22 -3.20
N LEU A 43 4.93 1.88 -4.38
CA LEU A 43 4.59 0.64 -5.08
C LEU A 43 4.94 -0.60 -4.25
N LEU A 44 6.13 -0.63 -3.64
CA LEU A 44 6.55 -1.74 -2.78
C LEU A 44 5.70 -1.82 -1.52
N ALA A 45 5.43 -0.68 -0.87
CA ALA A 45 4.60 -0.62 0.32
C ALA A 45 3.16 -1.08 0.03
N MET A 46 2.62 -0.74 -1.15
CA MET A 46 1.33 -1.24 -1.64
C MET A 46 1.32 -2.76 -1.75
N VAL A 47 2.34 -3.36 -2.35
CA VAL A 47 2.48 -4.83 -2.47
C VAL A 47 2.56 -5.48 -1.09
N CYS A 48 3.35 -4.93 -0.17
CA CYS A 48 3.44 -5.42 1.21
C CYS A 48 2.09 -5.36 1.93
N ALA A 49 1.37 -4.23 1.81
CA ALA A 49 0.03 -4.08 2.40
C ALA A 49 -0.96 -5.09 1.82
N ALA A 50 -0.92 -5.32 0.49
CA ALA A 50 -1.75 -6.30 -0.18
C ALA A 50 -1.47 -7.73 0.33
N MET A 51 -0.19 -8.09 0.47
CA MET A 51 0.23 -9.38 1.04
C MET A 51 -0.19 -9.53 2.51
N ALA A 52 -0.17 -8.44 3.28
CA ALA A 52 -0.66 -8.40 4.65
C ALA A 52 -2.19 -8.36 4.77
N ARG A 53 -2.92 -8.36 3.63
CA ARG A 53 -4.38 -8.24 3.56
C ARG A 53 -4.93 -6.93 4.15
N ASP A 54 -4.09 -5.89 4.17
CA ASP A 54 -4.45 -4.55 4.59
C ASP A 54 -5.00 -3.75 3.40
N ALA A 55 -6.32 -3.85 3.17
CA ALA A 55 -6.98 -3.19 2.06
C ALA A 55 -6.85 -1.64 2.11
N GLU A 56 -6.83 -1.05 3.30
CA GLU A 56 -6.70 0.39 3.45
C GLU A 56 -5.26 0.85 3.16
N GLY A 57 -4.27 0.11 3.66
CA GLY A 57 -2.86 0.32 3.30
C GLY A 57 -2.64 0.15 1.80
N THR A 58 -3.21 -0.88 1.18
CA THR A 58 -3.12 -1.10 -0.28
C THR A 58 -3.67 0.11 -1.04
N ARG A 59 -4.85 0.61 -0.68
CA ARG A 59 -5.43 1.83 -1.30
C ARG A 59 -4.56 3.06 -1.11
N ARG A 60 -4.14 3.32 0.13
CA ARG A 60 -3.35 4.51 0.48
C ARG A 60 -2.04 4.54 -0.30
N HIS A 61 -1.29 3.44 -0.29
CA HIS A 61 -0.01 3.37 -0.98
C HIS A 61 -0.17 3.39 -2.51
N ALA A 62 -1.24 2.83 -3.07
CA ALA A 62 -1.56 3.00 -4.49
C ALA A 62 -1.83 4.47 -4.86
N ALA A 63 -2.62 5.19 -4.05
CA ALA A 63 -2.91 6.61 -4.26
C ALA A 63 -1.64 7.47 -4.22
N GLU A 64 -0.75 7.23 -3.25
CA GLU A 64 0.52 7.94 -3.13
C GLU A 64 1.48 7.63 -4.28
N ALA A 65 1.52 6.38 -4.74
CA ALA A 65 2.29 6.00 -5.92
C ALA A 65 1.78 6.74 -7.18
N MET A 66 0.46 6.79 -7.36
CA MET A 66 -0.18 7.54 -8.46
C MET A 66 0.07 9.04 -8.38
N TYR A 67 0.00 9.63 -7.18
CA TYR A 67 0.36 11.02 -6.95
C TYR A 67 1.82 11.30 -7.35
N CYS A 68 2.70 10.30 -7.19
CA CYS A 68 4.10 10.36 -7.64
C CYS A 68 4.29 9.98 -9.13
N GLY A 69 3.22 9.89 -9.92
CA GLY A 69 3.25 9.65 -11.37
C GLY A 69 3.18 8.19 -11.80
N ALA A 70 2.85 7.25 -10.91
CA ALA A 70 2.53 5.89 -11.32
C ALA A 70 1.20 5.85 -12.09
N GLY A 71 1.17 5.13 -13.21
CA GLY A 71 -0.06 4.92 -13.97
C GLY A 71 -0.76 3.60 -13.60
N ASP A 72 -2.01 3.43 -14.02
CA ASP A 72 -2.82 2.22 -13.78
C ASP A 72 -2.08 0.93 -14.14
N ALA A 73 -1.37 0.92 -15.28
CA ALA A 73 -0.63 -0.25 -15.75
C ALA A 73 0.49 -0.66 -14.79
N GLU A 74 1.20 0.32 -14.21
CA GLU A 74 2.28 0.05 -13.26
C GLU A 74 1.73 -0.46 -11.92
N ILE A 75 0.60 0.10 -11.46
CA ILE A 75 -0.09 -0.38 -10.26
C ILE A 75 -0.54 -1.83 -10.45
N LEU A 76 -1.14 -2.16 -11.60
CA LEU A 76 -1.56 -3.52 -11.92
C LEU A 76 -0.36 -4.48 -11.97
N GLN A 77 0.74 -4.08 -12.63
CA GLN A 77 1.96 -4.90 -12.71
C GLN A 77 2.57 -5.15 -11.33
N ALA A 78 2.65 -4.13 -10.48
CA ALA A 78 3.14 -4.28 -9.12
C ALA A 78 2.23 -5.22 -8.30
N LEU A 79 0.90 -5.07 -8.37
CA LEU A 79 -0.02 -5.97 -7.68
C LEU A 79 0.07 -7.40 -8.18
N ALA A 80 0.30 -7.63 -9.48
CA ALA A 80 0.47 -8.97 -10.04
C ALA A 80 1.63 -9.73 -9.36
N LEU A 81 2.63 -9.04 -8.81
CA LEU A 81 3.73 -9.63 -8.04
C LEU A 81 3.28 -10.28 -6.71
N THR A 82 2.04 -10.03 -6.28
CA THR A 82 1.47 -10.75 -5.13
C THR A 82 1.06 -12.18 -5.48
N ALA A 83 0.76 -12.48 -6.75
CA ALA A 83 0.22 -13.78 -7.16
C ALA A 83 1.19 -14.96 -6.92
N PRO A 84 2.51 -14.85 -7.19
CA PRO A 84 3.45 -15.94 -6.92
C PRO A 84 3.54 -16.35 -5.44
N ALA A 85 3.40 -15.41 -4.51
CA ALA A 85 3.55 -15.67 -3.08
C ALA A 85 2.21 -15.86 -2.34
N GLY A 86 1.19 -15.07 -2.70
CA GLY A 86 -0.11 -15.03 -2.04
C GLY A 86 -1.26 -15.66 -2.84
N GLY A 87 -0.99 -16.15 -4.07
CA GLY A 87 -1.99 -16.71 -4.96
C GLY A 87 -2.95 -15.68 -5.57
N LEU A 88 -3.78 -16.14 -6.52
CA LEU A 88 -4.76 -15.29 -7.21
C LEU A 88 -5.80 -14.65 -6.27
N ALA A 89 -6.08 -15.29 -5.12
CA ALA A 89 -6.99 -14.74 -4.13
C ALA A 89 -6.45 -13.43 -3.51
N THR A 90 -5.14 -13.33 -3.31
CA THR A 90 -4.49 -12.12 -2.78
C THR A 90 -4.50 -11.01 -3.82
N LEU A 91 -4.15 -11.32 -5.07
CA LEU A 91 -4.28 -10.37 -6.18
C LEU A 91 -5.72 -9.85 -6.31
N ALA A 92 -6.71 -10.74 -6.30
CA ALA A 92 -8.11 -10.36 -6.43
C ALA A 92 -8.61 -9.51 -5.25
N ALA A 93 -8.13 -9.76 -4.02
CA ALA A 93 -8.44 -8.93 -2.87
C ALA A 93 -7.83 -7.52 -3.02
N ALA A 94 -6.58 -7.43 -3.47
CA ALA A 94 -5.91 -6.16 -3.70
C ALA A 94 -6.59 -5.33 -4.81
N LEU A 95 -6.99 -5.96 -5.92
CA LEU A 95 -7.73 -5.30 -7.00
C LEU A 95 -9.08 -4.78 -6.52
N ARG A 96 -9.80 -5.53 -5.67
CA ARG A 96 -11.04 -5.05 -5.04
C ARG A 96 -10.79 -3.88 -4.10
N ALA A 97 -9.68 -3.88 -3.38
CA ALA A 97 -9.31 -2.75 -2.53
C ALA A 97 -9.16 -1.47 -3.37
N LEU A 98 -8.59 -1.56 -4.58
CA LEU A 98 -8.40 -0.44 -5.50
C LEU A 98 -9.60 -0.13 -6.39
N HIS A 99 -10.76 -0.74 -6.16
CA HIS A 99 -11.96 -0.44 -6.94
C HIS A 99 -12.32 1.05 -6.84
N GLY A 100 -12.49 1.70 -7.99
CA GLY A 100 -12.76 3.15 -8.09
C GLY A 100 -11.52 4.05 -8.06
N LEU A 101 -10.34 3.50 -7.75
CA LEU A 101 -9.05 4.20 -7.84
C LEU A 101 -8.37 3.96 -9.19
N LEU A 102 -8.49 2.74 -9.74
CA LEU A 102 -8.02 2.43 -11.09
C LEU A 102 -9.00 2.98 -12.13
N THR A 103 -8.49 3.73 -13.09
CA THR A 103 -9.28 4.33 -14.17
C THR A 103 -9.54 3.41 -15.35
N LEU A 104 -9.01 2.16 -15.31
CA LEU A 104 -9.09 1.10 -16.35
C LEU A 104 -9.83 1.58 -17.60
N ALA A 105 -9.07 2.12 -18.57
CA ALA A 105 -9.62 2.57 -19.84
C ALA A 105 -10.55 1.47 -20.36
N ALA A 106 -11.85 1.77 -20.39
CA ALA A 106 -12.82 0.88 -20.99
C ALA A 106 -12.31 0.53 -22.39
N GLU A 107 -12.23 -0.76 -22.72
CA GLU A 107 -11.92 -1.15 -24.08
C GLU A 107 -12.89 -0.40 -25.02
N PRO A 108 -12.42 0.16 -26.15
CA PRO A 108 -13.35 0.68 -27.14
C PRO A 108 -14.24 -0.49 -27.54
N ALA A 109 -15.56 -0.30 -27.38
CA ALA A 109 -16.57 -1.28 -27.76
C ALA A 109 -16.21 -1.86 -29.13
N ALA A 110 -16.02 -3.18 -29.18
CA ALA A 110 -15.74 -3.89 -30.42
C ALA A 110 -16.82 -3.52 -31.45
N ARG A 111 -16.38 -3.01 -32.60
CA ARG A 111 -17.24 -2.66 -33.73
C ARG A 111 -17.77 -3.91 -34.42
#